data_AF-A0A537TLT5-F1
#
_entry.id   AF-A0A537TLT5-F1
#
_cell.length_a   1.000
_cell.length_b   1.000
_cell.length_c   1.000
_cell.angle_alpha   90.00
_cell.angle_beta   90.00
_cell.angle_gamma   90.00
#
_symmetry.space_group_name_H-M   'P 1'
#
loop_
_entity.id
_entity.type
_entity.pdbx_description
1 polymer ?
#
loop_
_entity_poly.entity_id
_entity_poly.type
_entity_poly.pdbx_seq_one_letter_code
_entity_poly.pdbx_strand_id
1 'polypeptide(L)'
;PKTQQGYIRTIKNFTAFLRRSPDTATFEDARRFQLHLVRSGVGVGALNSAVTALRFFFRVTLETLTHWNVAWASHGAPRGPTSSR
;
A
#
# COMPACT_ATOMS: atom_id res chain seq x y z
N PRO A 1 19.71 7.87 10.27
CA PRO A 1 18.67 8.14 9.24
C PRO A 1 18.91 7.36 7.93
N LYS A 2 18.64 6.04 7.93
CA LYS A 2 18.63 5.18 6.71
C LYS A 2 17.22 4.67 6.35
N THR A 3 16.25 4.93 7.22
CA THR A 3 14.89 4.36 7.16
C THR A 3 13.97 5.08 6.18
N GLN A 4 14.03 6.42 6.12
CA GLN A 4 13.18 7.22 5.21
C GLN A 4 13.46 6.94 3.73
N GLN A 5 14.74 6.82 3.35
CA GLN A 5 15.12 6.47 1.97
C GLN A 5 14.62 5.08 1.58
N GLY A 6 14.68 4.12 2.51
CA GLY A 6 14.11 2.79 2.32
C GLY A 6 12.60 2.81 2.10
N TYR A 7 11.89 3.67 2.84
CA TYR A 7 10.44 3.84 2.68
C TYR A 7 10.10 4.46 1.33
N ILE A 8 10.78 5.53 0.91
CA ILE A 8 10.55 6.17 -0.39
C ILE A 8 10.80 5.18 -1.53
N ARG A 9 11.89 4.39 -1.45
CA ARG A 9 12.18 3.38 -2.48
C ARG A 9 11.11 2.29 -2.54
N THR A 10 10.60 1.86 -1.38
CA THR A 10 9.50 0.91 -1.31
C THR A 10 8.24 1.46 -1.99
N ILE A 11 7.84 2.70 -1.66
CA ILE A 11 6.65 3.34 -2.23
C ILE A 11 6.80 3.47 -3.76
N LYS A 12 7.97 3.90 -4.24
CA LYS A 12 8.26 4.00 -5.69
C LYS A 12 8.11 2.64 -6.40
N ASN A 13 8.68 1.59 -5.83
CA ASN A 13 8.58 0.24 -6.39
C ASN A 13 7.13 -0.26 -6.37
N PHE A 14 6.38 0.05 -5.30
CA PHE A 14 4.98 -0.30 -5.18
C PHE A 14 4.12 0.42 -6.22
N THR A 15 4.30 1.73 -6.40
CA THR A 15 3.62 2.51 -7.44
C THR A 15 3.94 1.97 -8.84
N ALA A 16 5.20 1.61 -9.10
CA ALA A 16 5.59 0.98 -10.36
C ALA A 16 4.91 -0.38 -10.57
N PHE A 17 4.82 -1.20 -9.52
CA PHE A 17 4.11 -2.49 -9.55
C PHE A 17 2.61 -2.31 -9.84
N LEU A 18 1.96 -1.31 -9.25
CA LEU A 18 0.54 -1.05 -9.44
C LEU A 18 0.21 -0.38 -10.77
N ARG A 19 1.17 0.33 -11.38
CA ARG A 19 0.99 1.15 -12.59
C ARG A 19 -0.14 2.19 -12.45
N ARG A 20 -0.45 2.59 -11.23
CA ARG A 20 -1.43 3.60 -10.86
C ARG A 20 -1.00 4.25 -9.55
N SER A 21 -1.63 5.37 -9.22
CA SER A 21 -1.30 6.13 -8.02
C SER A 21 -1.56 5.29 -6.74
N PRO A 22 -0.62 5.29 -5.76
CA PRO A 22 -0.68 4.43 -4.58
C PRO A 22 -1.76 4.83 -3.57
N ASP A 23 -2.36 6.01 -3.71
CA ASP A 23 -3.56 6.45 -2.98
C ASP A 23 -4.80 5.58 -3.28
N THR A 24 -4.85 4.96 -4.46
CA THR A 24 -5.94 4.04 -4.85
C THR A 24 -5.67 2.58 -4.43
N ALA A 25 -4.51 2.29 -3.85
CA ALA A 25 -4.09 0.94 -3.55
C ALA A 25 -4.91 0.31 -2.42
N THR A 26 -5.23 -0.97 -2.58
CA THR A 26 -6.00 -1.76 -1.63
C THR A 26 -5.09 -2.68 -0.81
N PHE A 27 -5.65 -3.32 0.22
CA PHE A 27 -4.92 -4.34 0.98
C PHE A 27 -4.46 -5.52 0.10
N GLU A 28 -5.28 -5.92 -0.87
CA GLU A 28 -4.97 -7.00 -1.81
C GLU A 28 -3.79 -6.64 -2.72
N ASP A 29 -3.65 -5.37 -3.10
CA ASP A 29 -2.49 -4.86 -3.83
C ASP A 29 -1.19 -4.99 -3.03
N ALA A 30 -1.24 -4.68 -1.73
CA ALA A 30 -0.10 -4.85 -0.83
C ALA A 30 0.29 -6.33 -0.67
N ARG A 31 -0.70 -7.22 -0.56
CA ARG A 31 -0.47 -8.68 -0.53
C ARG A 31 0.20 -9.17 -1.81
N ARG A 32 -0.28 -8.74 -2.98
CA ARG A 32 0.32 -9.09 -4.27
C ARG A 32 1.75 -8.58 -4.42
N PHE A 33 2.02 -7.38 -3.92
CA PHE A 33 3.36 -6.83 -3.92
C PHE A 33 4.32 -7.62 -3.02
N GLN A 34 3.88 -8.04 -1.83
CA GLN A 34 4.69 -8.92 -0.97
C GLN A 34 5.03 -10.25 -1.66
N LEU A 35 4.06 -10.87 -2.34
CA LEU A 35 4.29 -12.09 -3.12
C LEU A 35 5.26 -11.86 -4.28
N HIS A 36 5.14 -10.72 -4.98
CA HIS A 36 6.08 -10.34 -6.03
C HIS A 36 7.50 -10.19 -5.49
N LEU A 37 7.67 -9.57 -4.33
CA LEU A 37 8.96 -9.44 -3.65
C LEU A 37 9.55 -10.80 -3.26
N VAL A 38 8.75 -11.69 -2.66
CA VAL A 38 9.19 -13.07 -2.33
C VAL A 38 9.66 -13.81 -3.58
N ARG A 39 8.89 -13.73 -4.69
CA ARG A 39 9.27 -14.35 -5.97
C ARG A 39 10.54 -13.76 -6.58
N SER A 40 10.82 -12.48 -6.30
CA SER A 40 12.02 -11.78 -6.77
C SER A 40 13.27 -12.06 -5.90
N GLY A 41 13.14 -12.89 -4.85
CA GLY A 41 14.25 -13.31 -4.01
C GLY A 41 14.77 -12.22 -3.05
N VAL A 42 13.99 -11.18 -2.74
CA VAL A 42 14.42 -10.21 -1.73
C VAL A 42 14.41 -10.81 -0.32
N GLY A 43 15.43 -10.48 0.46
CA GLY A 43 15.59 -11.00 1.82
C GLY A 43 14.50 -10.53 2.79
N VAL A 44 14.33 -11.28 3.87
CA VAL A 44 13.29 -11.07 4.90
C VAL A 44 13.28 -9.66 5.50
N GLY A 45 14.46 -9.04 5.65
CA GLY A 45 14.57 -7.64 6.12
C GLY A 45 13.95 -6.61 5.17
N ALA A 46 14.07 -6.83 3.85
CA ALA A 46 13.47 -5.97 2.84
C ALA A 46 11.94 -6.16 2.79
N LEU A 47 11.46 -7.40 2.98
CA LEU A 47 10.04 -7.70 3.10
C LEU A 47 9.42 -6.99 4.31
N ASN A 48 10.02 -7.13 5.51
CA ASN A 48 9.53 -6.48 6.73
C ASN A 48 9.53 -4.95 6.61
N SER A 49 10.55 -4.39 5.97
CA SER A 49 10.62 -2.95 5.67
C SER A 49 9.49 -2.52 4.72
N ALA A 50 9.22 -3.32 3.68
CA ALA A 50 8.15 -3.03 2.74
C ALA A 50 6.76 -3.10 3.38
N VAL A 51 6.51 -4.12 4.21
CA VAL A 51 5.26 -4.25 4.98
C VAL A 51 5.05 -3.05 5.90
N THR A 52 6.11 -2.64 6.62
CA THR A 52 6.06 -1.53 7.57
C THR A 52 5.80 -0.20 6.85
N ALA A 53 6.49 0.05 5.74
CA ALA A 53 6.31 1.25 4.94
C ALA A 53 4.88 1.36 4.37
N LEU A 54 4.32 0.26 3.86
CA LEU A 54 2.94 0.23 3.35
C LEU A 54 1.93 0.48 4.47
N ARG A 55 2.08 -0.19 5.63
CA ARG A 55 1.20 0.04 6.78
C ARG A 55 1.25 1.48 7.28
N PHE A 56 2.43 2.08 7.36
CA PHE A 56 2.60 3.48 7.72
C PHE A 56 1.93 4.40 6.69
N PHE A 57 2.17 4.19 5.40
CA PHE A 57 1.61 5.01 4.32
C PHE A 57 0.07 5.00 4.32
N PHE A 58 -0.57 3.83 4.39
CA PHE A 58 -2.03 3.73 4.41
C PHE A 58 -2.65 4.30 5.70
N ARG A 59 -1.97 4.16 6.84
CA ARG A 59 -2.52 4.58 8.13
C ARG A 59 -2.26 6.05 8.46
N VAL A 60 -1.08 6.57 8.12
CA VAL A 60 -0.61 7.89 8.56
C VAL A 60 -0.65 8.91 7.43
N THR A 61 -0.36 8.51 6.19
CA THR A 61 -0.29 9.45 5.06
C THR A 61 -1.62 9.60 4.35
N LEU A 62 -2.34 8.50 4.14
CA LEU A 62 -3.61 8.54 3.40
C LEU A 62 -4.83 8.70 4.30
N GLU A 63 -4.72 8.44 5.61
CA GLU A 63 -5.83 8.38 6.59
C GLU A 63 -7.06 7.58 6.13
N THR A 64 -6.94 6.84 5.01
CA THR A 64 -8.04 6.15 4.33
C THR A 64 -8.59 5.04 5.20
N LEU A 65 -7.75 4.42 6.04
CA LEU A 65 -8.14 3.37 6.98
C LEU A 65 -9.18 3.85 8.01
N THR A 66 -9.29 5.17 8.23
CA THR A 66 -10.29 5.77 9.14
C THR A 66 -11.68 5.85 8.49
N HIS A 67 -11.78 6.09 7.18
CA HIS A 67 -13.07 6.08 6.47
C HIS A 67 -13.56 4.65 6.14
N TRP A 68 -12.64 3.68 5.98
CA TRP A 68 -12.98 2.26 5.79
C TRP A 68 -13.68 1.62 7.00
N ASN A 69 -13.51 2.16 8.21
CA ASN A 69 -14.17 1.64 9.42
C ASN A 69 -15.69 1.95 9.46
N VAL A 70 -16.17 2.90 8.65
CA VAL A 70 -17.61 3.17 8.48
C VAL A 70 -18.16 2.34 7.32
N ALA A 71 -17.38 2.15 6.26
CA ALA A 71 -17.77 1.35 5.10
C ALA A 71 -17.93 -0.16 5.42
N TRP A 72 -17.14 -0.70 6.36
CA TRP A 72 -17.23 -2.12 6.74
C TRP A 72 -18.50 -2.46 7.55
N ALA A 73 -19.13 -1.47 8.19
CA ALA A 73 -20.25 -1.69 9.11
C ALA A 73 -21.63 -1.61 8.44
N SER A 74 -21.73 -1.05 7.24
CA SER A 74 -23.06 -0.74 6.67
C SER A 74 -23.43 -1.52 5.42
N HIS A 75 -22.60 -1.68 4.39
CA HIS A 75 -23.00 -2.47 3.22
C HIS A 75 -21.79 -2.86 2.37
N GLY A 76 -21.63 -4.15 2.07
CA GLY A 76 -20.65 -4.59 1.09
C GLY A 76 -20.97 -4.04 -0.30
N ALA A 77 -20.03 -3.31 -0.91
CA ALA A 77 -19.86 -3.20 -2.36
C ALA A 77 -18.62 -2.37 -2.74
N PRO A 78 -18.03 -2.60 -3.93
CA PRO A 78 -16.90 -1.86 -4.47
C PRO A 78 -17.34 -0.59 -5.22
N ARG A 79 -16.49 0.43 -5.23
CA ARG A 79 -16.19 1.35 -6.36
C ARG A 79 -15.11 2.32 -5.92
N GLY A 80 -14.00 2.35 -6.65
CA GLY A 80 -12.94 3.34 -6.46
C GLY A 80 -13.45 4.76 -6.72
N PRO A 81 -12.78 5.79 -6.19
CA PRO A 81 -13.22 7.17 -6.32
C PRO A 81 -13.13 7.61 -7.79
N THR A 82 -14.26 8.06 -8.32
CA THR A 82 -14.33 8.80 -9.58
C THR A 82 -13.58 10.11 -9.37
N SER A 83 -12.44 10.29 -10.03
CA SER A 83 -11.81 11.59 -10.17
C SER A 83 -12.73 12.47 -11.00
N SER A 84 -13.29 13.51 -10.38
CA SER A 84 -14.02 14.57 -11.05
C SER A 84 -13.25 15.88 -10.92
N ARG A 85 -12.68 16.28 -12.06
CA ARG A 85 -12.29 17.62 -12.52
C ARG A 85 -11.13 18.34 -11.83
#